data_AF-A0A0E4H8N6-F1
#
_entry.id   AF-A0A0E4H8N6-F1
#
_cell.length_a   1.000
_cell.length_b   1.000
_cell.length_c   1.000
_cell.angle_alpha   90.00
_cell.angle_beta   90.00
_cell.angle_gamma   90.00
#
_symmetry.space_group_name_H-M   'P 1'
#
loop_
_entity.id
_entity.type
_entity.pdbx_description
1 polymer ?
#
loop_
_entity_poly.entity_id
_entity_poly.type
_entity_poly.pdbx_seq_one_letter_code
_entity_poly.pdbx_strand_id
1 'polypeptide(L)'
;MRDNIVDFNQYLEPREEEGRESFGNVLGQEGPYQDVKLLEALVAEERPKWLRTARAGWTNRDEKTFLAIYRDLAGQYKLTGRYREALAIFQELYSLDYNDQLDTRYEILSLYVILSDFPKAKSFFNSREDFGEDGAMVLLYLVAALMAGEEEIAEDLFEELLATIDGFEYLEYIEIFLLMRFNRSLFIRLICQKRCQKSIGHFLQFFQ
;
A
#
# COMPACT_ATOMS: atom_id res chain seq x y z
N MET A 1 -33.18 11.64 10.40
CA MET A 1 -31.88 12.31 10.58
C MET A 1 -30.81 11.46 9.91
N ARG A 2 -30.92 11.34 8.59
CA ARG A 2 -29.80 11.00 7.72
C ARG A 2 -29.29 12.36 7.24
N ASP A 3 -27.98 12.43 7.02
CA ASP A 3 -27.26 13.37 6.13
C ASP A 3 -25.91 13.68 6.78
N ASN A 4 -24.96 12.76 6.54
CA ASN A 4 -23.53 12.99 6.49
C ASN A 4 -22.96 11.89 5.59
N ILE A 5 -23.41 11.88 4.35
CA ILE A 5 -22.73 11.16 3.28
C ILE A 5 -21.50 12.01 2.97
N VAL A 6 -20.32 11.44 3.16
CA VAL A 6 -19.06 12.05 2.71
C VAL A 6 -19.14 12.13 1.19
N ASP A 7 -19.37 13.33 0.66
CA ASP A 7 -19.38 13.57 -0.79
C ASP A 7 -17.95 13.55 -1.30
N PHE A 8 -17.53 12.39 -1.84
CA PHE A 8 -16.21 12.23 -2.42
C PHE A 8 -16.01 13.04 -3.71
N ASN A 9 -17.05 13.66 -4.29
CA ASN A 9 -16.86 14.61 -5.39
C ASN A 9 -16.04 15.83 -4.98
N GLN A 10 -15.99 16.20 -3.68
CA GLN A 10 -15.10 17.28 -3.23
C GLN A 10 -13.60 16.93 -3.37
N TYR A 11 -13.25 15.65 -3.48
CA TYR A 11 -11.89 15.20 -3.81
C TYR A 11 -11.64 15.14 -5.32
N LEU A 12 -12.72 15.20 -6.13
CA LEU A 12 -12.68 15.20 -7.59
C LEU A 12 -12.78 16.60 -8.20
N GLU A 13 -13.22 17.62 -7.45
CA GLU A 13 -13.11 19.00 -7.90
C GLU A 13 -11.63 19.40 -8.05
N PRO A 14 -11.25 20.18 -9.09
CA PRO A 14 -9.90 20.67 -9.23
C PRO A 14 -9.56 21.64 -8.10
N ARG A 15 -8.92 21.14 -7.03
CA ARG A 15 -8.19 22.00 -6.09
C ARG A 15 -7.16 22.78 -6.90
N GLU A 16 -7.22 24.09 -6.77
CA GLU A 16 -6.33 25.05 -7.39
C GLU A 16 -4.85 24.61 -7.26
N GLU A 17 -4.12 24.88 -8.33
CA GLU A 17 -2.87 24.25 -8.78
C GLU A 17 -1.61 24.54 -7.93
N GLU A 18 -1.60 24.14 -6.66
CA GLU A 18 -0.35 24.09 -5.89
C GLU A 18 -0.19 22.70 -5.24
N GLY A 19 0.43 21.77 -5.99
CA GLY A 19 0.86 20.46 -5.47
C GLY A 19 0.38 19.23 -6.24
N ARG A 20 -0.42 19.40 -7.31
CA ARG A 20 -0.82 18.31 -8.21
C ARG A 20 0.24 18.03 -9.28
N GLU A 21 1.42 17.60 -8.84
CA GLU A 21 2.25 16.72 -9.67
C GLU A 21 2.20 15.29 -9.09
N SER A 22 1.27 14.51 -9.64
CA SER A 22 1.43 13.06 -9.88
C SER A 22 1.23 12.03 -8.76
N PHE A 23 0.10 12.05 -8.03
CA PHE A 23 -0.38 10.84 -7.34
C PHE A 23 -1.12 9.83 -8.26
N GLY A 24 -1.28 10.17 -9.55
CA GLY A 24 -1.92 9.33 -10.58
C GLY A 24 -0.99 8.31 -11.28
N ASN A 25 0.27 8.16 -10.85
CA ASN A 25 1.27 7.32 -11.52
C ASN A 25 1.59 5.98 -10.81
N VAL A 26 0.77 5.57 -9.84
CA VAL A 26 1.10 4.54 -8.84
C VAL A 26 1.31 3.12 -9.41
N LEU A 27 0.99 2.81 -10.67
CA LEU A 27 1.25 1.49 -11.26
C LEU A 27 1.82 1.47 -12.68
N GLY A 28 2.36 2.58 -13.23
CA GLY A 28 2.81 2.50 -14.63
C GLY A 28 3.43 3.69 -15.34
N GLN A 29 3.95 4.73 -14.67
CA GLN A 29 4.76 5.75 -15.37
C GLN A 29 6.06 6.10 -14.62
N GLU A 30 7.12 5.44 -15.07
CA GLU A 30 8.44 5.98 -15.40
C GLU A 30 8.90 7.23 -14.62
N GLY A 31 9.54 7.01 -13.47
CA GLY A 31 10.41 8.04 -12.88
C GLY A 31 11.54 8.43 -13.85
N PRO A 32 12.13 9.63 -13.71
CA PRO A 32 13.09 10.19 -14.69
C PRO A 32 14.38 9.35 -14.83
N TYR A 33 14.60 8.38 -13.94
CA TYR A 33 15.75 7.50 -13.95
C TYR A 33 15.28 6.03 -14.05
N GLN A 34 15.46 5.44 -15.23
CA GLN A 34 15.10 4.04 -15.49
C GLN A 34 16.29 3.06 -15.39
N ASP A 35 17.51 3.56 -15.38
CA ASP A 35 18.70 2.72 -15.30
C ASP A 35 19.17 2.58 -13.84
N VAL A 36 19.03 1.36 -13.30
CA VAL A 36 19.52 1.00 -11.96
C VAL A 36 20.98 1.39 -11.77
N LYS A 37 21.85 1.20 -12.77
CA LYS A 37 23.29 1.52 -12.63
C LYS A 37 23.53 3.02 -12.53
N LEU A 38 22.76 3.81 -13.28
CA LEU A 38 22.83 5.27 -13.19
C LEU A 38 22.37 5.73 -11.80
N LEU A 39 21.25 5.20 -11.30
CA LEU A 39 20.76 5.50 -9.97
C LEU A 39 21.74 5.09 -8.87
N GLU A 40 22.33 3.90 -8.95
CA GLU A 40 23.38 3.44 -8.04
C GLU A 40 24.58 4.40 -8.03
N ALA A 41 25.02 4.86 -9.20
CA ALA A 41 26.13 5.81 -9.32
C ALA A 41 25.78 7.18 -8.71
N LEU A 42 24.59 7.71 -9.00
CA LEU A 42 24.11 8.98 -8.43
C LEU A 42 23.99 8.90 -6.92
N VAL A 43 23.39 7.83 -6.39
CA VAL A 43 23.29 7.63 -4.94
C VAL A 43 24.67 7.49 -4.31
N ALA A 44 25.61 6.78 -4.95
CA ALA A 44 26.97 6.65 -4.43
C ALA A 44 27.71 8.00 -4.36
N GLU A 45 27.48 8.89 -5.31
CA GLU A 45 28.07 10.23 -5.34
C GLU A 45 27.43 11.18 -4.29
N GLU A 46 26.11 11.16 -4.19
CA GLU A 46 25.35 12.12 -3.38
C GLU A 46 25.20 11.71 -1.92
N ARG A 47 25.19 10.40 -1.62
CA ARG A 47 24.98 9.88 -0.25
C ARG A 47 25.97 10.45 0.77
N PRO A 48 27.28 10.59 0.50
CA PRO A 48 28.21 11.21 1.46
C PRO A 48 27.95 12.71 1.72
N LYS A 49 27.32 13.42 0.79
CA LYS A 49 26.91 14.83 0.96
C LYS A 49 25.65 14.88 1.82
N TRP A 50 24.66 14.03 1.49
CA TRP A 50 23.43 13.88 2.25
C TRP A 50 23.68 13.46 3.71
N LEU A 51 24.60 12.53 3.97
CA LEU A 51 24.93 12.11 5.35
C LEU A 51 25.49 13.24 6.24
N ARG A 52 25.89 14.37 5.67
CA ARG A 52 26.37 15.55 6.41
C ARG A 52 25.28 16.58 6.70
N THR A 53 24.07 16.41 6.17
CA THR A 53 22.94 17.30 6.45
C THR A 53 22.32 16.96 7.81
N ALA A 54 21.33 17.77 8.23
CA ALA A 54 20.57 17.52 9.45
C ALA A 54 19.71 16.23 9.40
N ARG A 55 19.51 15.65 8.20
CA ARG A 55 18.69 14.46 7.94
C ARG A 55 17.27 14.61 8.49
N ALA A 56 16.66 15.78 8.25
CA ALA A 56 15.30 16.07 8.70
C ALA A 56 14.22 15.53 7.74
N GLY A 57 14.62 14.66 6.79
CA GLY A 57 13.70 14.03 5.84
C GLY A 57 13.12 15.05 4.86
N TRP A 58 11.87 14.82 4.43
CA TRP A 58 11.22 15.62 3.40
C TRP A 58 10.97 17.09 3.79
N THR A 59 11.07 17.41 5.08
CA THR A 59 10.95 18.79 5.58
C THR A 59 12.15 19.66 5.16
N ASN A 60 13.32 19.06 4.90
CA ASN A 60 14.50 19.76 4.42
C ASN A 60 14.51 19.83 2.88
N ARG A 61 14.40 21.05 2.33
CA ARG A 61 14.40 21.28 0.88
C ARG A 61 15.67 20.77 0.19
N ASP A 62 16.82 20.87 0.87
CA ASP A 62 18.10 20.47 0.30
C ASP A 62 18.23 18.94 0.16
N GLU A 63 17.42 18.17 0.88
CA GLU A 63 17.44 16.71 0.86
C GLU A 63 16.48 16.12 -0.17
N LYS A 64 15.45 16.86 -0.58
CA LYS A 64 14.36 16.35 -1.45
C LYS A 64 14.86 15.69 -2.73
N THR A 65 15.83 16.31 -3.40
CA THR A 65 16.41 15.75 -4.63
C THR A 65 17.05 14.40 -4.39
N PHE A 66 17.87 14.27 -3.34
CA PHE A 66 18.50 13.00 -3.01
C PHE A 66 17.46 11.95 -2.58
N LEU A 67 16.49 12.33 -1.73
CA LEU A 67 15.46 11.42 -1.24
C LEU A 67 14.59 10.87 -2.38
N ALA A 68 14.26 11.70 -3.38
CA ALA A 68 13.56 11.27 -4.58
C ALA A 68 14.37 10.25 -5.39
N ILE A 69 15.66 10.53 -5.65
CA ILE A 69 16.57 9.59 -6.34
C ILE A 69 16.70 8.27 -5.56
N TYR A 70 16.80 8.36 -4.22
CA TYR A 70 16.95 7.19 -3.37
C TYR A 70 15.68 6.32 -3.35
N ARG A 71 14.51 6.96 -3.32
CA ARG A 71 13.21 6.31 -3.48
C ARG A 71 13.08 5.62 -4.85
N ASP A 72 13.50 6.28 -5.92
CA ASP A 72 13.46 5.73 -7.28
C ASP A 72 14.37 4.49 -7.42
N LEU A 73 15.57 4.53 -6.81
CA LEU A 73 16.44 3.35 -6.73
C LEU A 73 15.75 2.17 -6.05
N ALA A 74 15.06 2.41 -4.93
CA ALA A 74 14.29 1.38 -4.23
C ALA A 74 13.15 0.81 -5.11
N GLY A 75 12.45 1.67 -5.85
CA GLY A 75 11.45 1.27 -6.84
C GLY A 75 12.04 0.37 -7.91
N GLN A 76 13.20 0.73 -8.47
CA GLN A 76 13.89 -0.09 -9.48
C GLN A 76 14.41 -1.42 -8.90
N TYR A 77 14.90 -1.43 -7.66
CA TYR A 77 15.26 -2.67 -6.97
C TYR A 77 14.05 -3.59 -6.80
N LYS A 78 12.88 -3.04 -6.45
CA LYS A 78 11.64 -3.82 -6.37
C LYS A 78 11.25 -4.40 -7.74
N LEU A 79 11.30 -3.60 -8.82
CA LEU A 79 10.97 -4.06 -10.18
C LEU A 79 11.93 -5.15 -10.70
N THR A 80 13.21 -5.07 -10.33
CA THR A 80 14.25 -6.03 -10.75
C THR A 80 14.40 -7.24 -9.82
N GLY A 81 13.56 -7.36 -8.78
CA GLY A 81 13.56 -8.51 -7.86
C GLY A 81 14.56 -8.42 -6.70
N ARG A 82 15.26 -7.28 -6.54
CA ARG A 82 16.18 -6.99 -5.43
C ARG A 82 15.43 -6.53 -4.18
N TYR A 83 14.45 -7.33 -3.74
CA TYR A 83 13.45 -6.94 -2.74
C TYR A 83 14.04 -6.56 -1.38
N ARG A 84 15.08 -7.25 -0.91
CA ARG A 84 15.72 -6.92 0.38
C ARG A 84 16.43 -5.58 0.37
N GLU A 85 17.02 -5.22 -0.76
CA GLU A 85 17.72 -3.95 -0.93
C GLU A 85 16.71 -2.80 -1.06
N ALA A 86 15.62 -3.02 -1.81
CA ALA A 86 14.49 -2.09 -1.84
C ALA A 86 13.93 -1.84 -0.42
N LEU A 87 13.69 -2.92 0.33
CA LEU A 87 13.14 -2.84 1.69
C LEU A 87 14.03 -2.04 2.63
N ALA A 88 15.35 -2.25 2.58
CA ALA A 88 16.30 -1.50 3.41
C ALA A 88 16.23 0.02 3.12
N ILE A 89 16.12 0.40 1.84
CA ILE A 89 16.01 1.81 1.45
C ILE A 89 14.67 2.39 1.94
N PHE A 90 13.55 1.72 1.69
CA PHE A 90 12.24 2.22 2.11
C PHE A 90 12.14 2.35 3.63
N GLN A 91 12.71 1.42 4.40
CA GLN A 91 12.79 1.54 5.86
C GLN A 91 13.64 2.73 6.32
N GLU A 92 14.77 2.99 5.66
CA GLU A 92 15.60 4.16 5.94
C GLU A 92 14.81 5.45 5.66
N LEU A 93 14.13 5.53 4.52
CA LEU A 93 13.26 6.67 4.16
C LEU A 93 12.13 6.87 5.17
N TYR A 94 11.43 5.80 5.55
CA TYR A 94 10.34 5.84 6.54
C TYR A 94 10.82 6.34 7.91
N SER A 95 12.05 5.98 8.31
CA SER A 95 12.61 6.44 9.60
C SER A 95 12.94 7.93 9.65
N LEU A 96 13.05 8.59 8.50
CA LEU A 96 13.40 10.02 8.39
C LEU A 96 12.16 10.93 8.40
N ASP A 97 11.00 10.40 8.03
CA ASP A 97 9.76 11.17 7.92
C ASP A 97 8.58 10.41 8.53
N TYR A 98 8.21 10.80 9.75
CA TYR A 98 7.07 10.22 10.46
C TYR A 98 5.74 10.41 9.72
N ASN A 99 5.60 11.48 8.93
CA ASN A 99 4.39 11.73 8.15
C ASN A 99 4.36 10.94 6.84
N ASP A 100 5.45 10.23 6.52
CA ASP A 100 5.56 9.36 5.36
C ASP A 100 5.11 10.04 4.05
N GLN A 101 5.65 11.24 3.76
CA GLN A 101 5.24 12.01 2.58
C GLN A 101 5.61 11.35 1.24
N LEU A 102 6.44 10.30 1.30
CA LEU A 102 6.84 9.47 0.17
C LEU A 102 6.02 8.18 0.05
N ASP A 103 4.99 8.00 0.88
CA ASP A 103 4.11 6.84 0.91
C ASP A 103 4.86 5.49 1.00
N THR A 104 5.98 5.50 1.71
CA THR A 104 6.86 4.34 1.88
C THR A 104 6.21 3.24 2.70
N ARG A 105 5.17 3.53 3.50
CA ARG A 105 4.40 2.52 4.24
C ARG A 105 3.83 1.42 3.34
N TYR A 106 3.26 1.78 2.20
CA TYR A 106 2.69 0.80 1.26
C TYR A 106 3.80 -0.05 0.64
N GLU A 107 4.93 0.58 0.33
CA GLU A 107 6.09 -0.11 -0.26
C GLU A 107 6.68 -1.13 0.71
N ILE A 108 6.88 -0.75 1.97
CA ILE A 108 7.36 -1.64 3.05
C ILE A 108 6.42 -2.83 3.24
N LEU A 109 5.12 -2.57 3.40
CA LEU A 109 4.15 -3.64 3.64
C LEU A 109 4.05 -4.57 2.43
N SER A 110 4.01 -4.03 1.21
CA SER A 110 4.02 -4.83 -0.01
C SER A 110 5.28 -5.68 -0.17
N LEU A 111 6.45 -5.19 0.28
CA LEU A 111 7.70 -5.96 0.25
C LEU A 111 7.69 -7.08 1.27
N TYR A 112 7.11 -6.89 2.46
CA TYR A 112 6.90 -8.00 3.40
C TYR A 112 5.97 -9.06 2.83
N VAL A 113 4.91 -8.67 2.11
CA VAL A 113 4.04 -9.61 1.37
C VAL A 113 4.84 -10.39 0.31
N ILE A 114 5.59 -9.70 -0.55
CA ILE A 114 6.41 -10.32 -1.60
C ILE A 114 7.45 -11.29 -1.01
N LEU A 115 8.05 -10.93 0.12
CA LEU A 115 9.02 -11.76 0.84
C LEU A 115 8.36 -12.87 1.67
N SER A 116 7.02 -12.92 1.74
CA SER A 116 6.25 -13.84 2.58
C SER A 116 6.64 -13.77 4.06
N ASP A 117 7.00 -12.58 4.55
CA ASP A 117 7.37 -12.33 5.95
C ASP A 117 6.18 -11.77 6.72
N PHE A 118 5.22 -12.66 7.01
CA PHE A 118 4.00 -12.29 7.73
C PHE A 118 4.24 -11.71 9.14
N PRO A 119 5.15 -12.26 9.98
CA PRO A 119 5.43 -11.66 11.27
C PRO A 119 5.87 -10.19 11.19
N LYS A 120 6.67 -9.84 10.17
CA LYS A 120 7.06 -8.44 9.94
C LYS A 120 5.92 -7.60 9.37
N ALA A 121 5.13 -8.14 8.43
CA ALA A 121 3.93 -7.46 7.95
C ALA A 121 2.97 -7.09 9.09
N LYS A 122 2.66 -8.06 9.96
CA LYS A 122 1.81 -7.87 11.14
C LYS A 122 2.38 -6.84 12.11
N SER A 123 3.66 -6.96 12.46
CA SER A 123 4.32 -6.02 13.37
C SER A 123 4.35 -4.60 12.81
N PHE A 124 4.51 -4.44 11.49
CA PHE A 124 4.54 -3.13 10.84
C PHE A 124 3.15 -2.53 10.73
N PHE A 125 2.15 -3.30 10.31
CA PHE A 125 0.76 -2.85 10.24
C PHE A 125 0.24 -2.39 11.62
N ASN A 126 0.55 -3.15 12.68
CA ASN A 126 0.14 -2.82 14.04
C ASN A 126 1.01 -1.73 14.71
N SER A 127 2.02 -1.19 14.03
CA SER A 127 2.90 -0.16 14.62
C SER A 127 2.23 1.21 14.73
N ARG A 128 1.11 1.40 14.02
CA ARG A 128 0.35 2.64 13.94
C ARG A 128 -1.13 2.34 13.86
N GLU A 129 -1.92 3.04 14.67
CA GLU A 129 -3.38 2.84 14.72
C GLU A 129 -4.06 3.30 13.42
N ASP A 130 -3.57 4.38 12.81
CA ASP A 130 -4.13 4.95 11.58
C ASP A 130 -3.96 4.05 10.34
N PHE A 131 -3.13 3.01 10.41
CA PHE A 131 -3.02 2.02 9.33
C PHE A 131 -4.28 1.15 9.18
N GLY A 132 -5.06 0.96 10.25
CA GLY A 132 -6.35 0.27 10.19
C GLY A 132 -7.44 1.07 9.48
N GLU A 133 -7.32 2.41 9.49
CA GLU A 133 -8.28 3.29 8.82
C GLU A 133 -7.95 3.50 7.33
N ASP A 134 -6.72 3.14 6.93
CA ASP A 134 -6.24 3.22 5.55
C ASP A 134 -6.55 1.93 4.78
N GLY A 135 -7.60 1.97 3.95
CA GLY A 135 -8.06 0.81 3.18
C GLY A 135 -6.99 0.17 2.29
N ALA A 136 -5.98 0.90 1.82
CA ALA A 136 -4.89 0.33 1.03
C ALA A 136 -3.90 -0.46 1.92
N MET A 137 -3.63 0.02 3.13
CA MET A 137 -2.84 -0.72 4.12
C MET A 137 -3.58 -1.98 4.58
N VAL A 138 -4.89 -1.85 4.88
CA VAL A 138 -5.75 -2.98 5.28
C VAL A 138 -5.76 -4.04 4.18
N LEU A 139 -5.88 -3.63 2.92
CA LEU A 139 -5.84 -4.56 1.79
C LEU A 139 -4.49 -5.29 1.67
N LEU A 140 -3.37 -4.57 1.76
CA LEU A 140 -2.05 -5.21 1.71
C LEU A 140 -1.84 -6.20 2.86
N TYR A 141 -2.32 -5.87 4.05
CA TYR A 141 -2.24 -6.76 5.21
C TYR A 141 -3.17 -7.97 5.09
N LEU A 142 -4.37 -7.81 4.54
CA LEU A 142 -5.26 -8.91 4.18
C LEU A 142 -4.58 -9.90 3.23
N VAL A 143 -3.90 -9.42 2.19
CA VAL A 143 -3.13 -10.28 1.28
C VAL A 143 -2.02 -11.02 2.03
N ALA A 144 -1.32 -10.35 2.95
CA ALA A 144 -0.31 -10.98 3.80
C ALA A 144 -0.91 -12.13 4.64
N ALA A 145 -2.06 -11.90 5.27
CA ALA A 145 -2.75 -12.88 6.11
C ALA A 145 -3.21 -14.10 5.29
N LEU A 146 -3.81 -13.87 4.12
CA LEU A 146 -4.23 -14.93 3.20
C LEU A 146 -3.03 -15.78 2.73
N MET A 147 -1.90 -15.17 2.41
CA MET A 147 -0.68 -15.88 2.01
C MET A 147 -0.07 -16.70 3.16
N ALA A 148 -0.22 -16.23 4.40
CA ALA A 148 0.26 -16.91 5.60
C ALA A 148 -0.68 -18.03 6.08
N GLY A 149 -1.92 -18.08 5.59
CA GLY A 149 -2.95 -19.01 6.07
C GLY A 149 -3.61 -18.55 7.38
N GLU A 150 -3.56 -17.25 7.67
CA GLU A 150 -4.13 -16.66 8.88
C GLU A 150 -5.61 -16.30 8.63
N GLU A 151 -6.44 -17.34 8.56
CA GLU A 151 -7.84 -17.25 8.11
C GLU A 151 -8.69 -16.32 8.96
N GLU A 152 -8.59 -16.38 10.29
CA GLU A 152 -9.34 -15.51 11.21
C GLU A 152 -9.03 -14.02 10.96
N ILE A 153 -7.74 -13.67 10.87
CA ILE A 153 -7.30 -12.31 10.58
C ILE A 153 -7.80 -11.85 9.20
N ALA A 154 -7.74 -12.74 8.20
CA ALA A 154 -8.19 -12.42 6.86
C ALA A 154 -9.71 -12.20 6.80
N GLU A 155 -10.50 -13.00 7.53
CA GLU A 155 -11.95 -12.84 7.62
C GLU A 155 -12.33 -11.50 8.26
N ASP A 156 -11.71 -11.14 9.39
CA ASP A 156 -11.97 -9.88 10.09
C ASP A 156 -11.68 -8.66 9.20
N LEU A 157 -10.49 -8.62 8.57
CA LEU A 157 -10.08 -7.52 7.69
C LEU A 157 -10.99 -7.43 6.45
N PHE A 158 -11.45 -8.57 5.94
CA PHE A 158 -12.36 -8.60 4.79
C PHE A 158 -13.75 -8.05 5.15
N GLU A 159 -14.26 -8.36 6.34
CA GLU A 159 -15.51 -7.77 6.83
C GLU A 159 -15.42 -6.26 7.01
N GLU A 160 -14.31 -5.77 7.58
CA GLU A 160 -14.05 -4.35 7.76
C GLU A 160 -13.98 -3.61 6.41
N LEU A 161 -13.25 -4.16 5.43
CA LEU A 161 -13.21 -3.59 4.07
C LEU A 161 -14.60 -3.54 3.43
N LEU A 162 -15.41 -4.60 3.58
CA LEU A 162 -16.77 -4.63 3.03
C LEU A 162 -17.73 -3.65 3.71
N ALA A 163 -17.50 -3.30 4.98
CA ALA A 163 -18.31 -2.33 5.71
C ALA A 163 -17.99 -0.89 5.29
N THR A 164 -16.74 -0.64 4.90
CA THR A 164 -16.25 0.72 4.56
C THR A 164 -16.47 1.08 3.08
N ILE A 165 -16.60 0.09 2.20
CA ILE A 165 -16.73 0.31 0.75
C ILE A 165 -18.20 0.18 0.32
N ASP A 166 -18.83 1.32 -0.01
CA ASP A 166 -20.14 1.38 -0.65
C ASP A 166 -20.00 1.11 -2.17
N GLY A 167 -19.67 -0.13 -2.55
CA GLY A 167 -19.57 -0.53 -3.96
C GLY A 167 -18.51 -1.59 -4.28
N PHE A 168 -18.81 -2.45 -5.25
CA PHE A 168 -18.02 -3.64 -5.62
C PHE A 168 -16.73 -3.34 -6.42
N GLU A 169 -16.40 -2.08 -6.69
CA GLU A 169 -15.36 -1.69 -7.68
C GLU A 169 -13.92 -1.99 -7.24
N TYR A 170 -13.65 -2.14 -5.95
CA TYR A 170 -12.29 -2.47 -5.46
C TYR A 170 -11.97 -3.97 -5.53
N LEU A 171 -12.99 -4.84 -5.58
CA LEU A 171 -12.79 -6.30 -5.62
C LEU A 171 -12.11 -6.77 -6.92
N GLU A 172 -12.30 -6.07 -8.03
CA GLU A 172 -11.64 -6.39 -9.31
C GLU A 172 -10.11 -6.19 -9.24
N TYR A 173 -9.63 -5.18 -8.50
CA TYR A 173 -8.21 -4.96 -8.27
C TYR A 173 -7.59 -6.03 -7.36
N ILE A 174 -8.34 -6.49 -6.36
CA ILE A 174 -7.96 -7.62 -5.49
C ILE A 174 -7.88 -8.91 -6.30
N GLU A 175 -8.87 -9.14 -7.18
CA GLU A 175 -8.88 -10.28 -8.07
C GLU A 175 -7.65 -10.27 -8.98
N ILE A 176 -7.28 -9.14 -9.60
CA ILE A 176 -6.09 -9.06 -10.46
C ILE A 176 -4.79 -9.34 -9.67
N PHE A 177 -4.65 -8.79 -8.46
CA PHE A 177 -3.45 -8.99 -7.63
C PHE A 177 -3.31 -10.44 -7.13
N LEU A 178 -4.41 -11.07 -6.72
CA LEU A 178 -4.45 -12.48 -6.29
C LEU A 178 -4.33 -13.45 -7.49
N LEU A 179 -4.96 -13.14 -8.62
CA LEU A 179 -4.94 -13.96 -9.85
C LEU A 179 -3.54 -14.07 -10.47
N MET A 180 -2.67 -13.06 -10.27
CA MET A 180 -1.32 -13.08 -10.85
C MET A 180 -0.31 -13.96 -10.12
N ARG A 181 -0.59 -14.49 -8.91
CA ARG A 181 0.43 -15.29 -8.20
C ARG A 181 -0.04 -16.47 -7.33
N PHE A 182 -1.22 -16.50 -6.69
CA PHE A 182 -1.53 -17.59 -5.76
C PHE A 182 -3.01 -17.97 -5.57
N ASN A 183 -3.21 -19.27 -5.36
CA ASN A 183 -4.36 -20.05 -4.89
C ASN A 183 -5.76 -19.39 -4.91
N ARG A 184 -6.47 -19.57 -6.02
CA ARG A 184 -7.90 -19.25 -6.21
C ARG A 184 -8.84 -19.80 -5.14
N SER A 185 -8.47 -20.88 -4.45
CA SER A 185 -9.43 -21.66 -3.65
C SER A 185 -9.89 -20.97 -2.35
N LEU A 186 -9.00 -20.27 -1.64
CA LEU A 186 -9.33 -19.64 -0.36
C LEU A 186 -10.18 -18.36 -0.55
N PHE A 187 -9.78 -17.52 -1.51
CA PHE A 187 -10.50 -16.28 -1.82
C PHE A 187 -11.89 -16.55 -2.42
N ILE A 188 -11.99 -17.52 -3.33
CA ILE A 188 -13.30 -17.97 -3.85
C ILE A 188 -14.15 -18.55 -2.72
N ARG A 189 -13.58 -19.31 -1.77
CA ARG A 189 -14.32 -19.82 -0.61
C ARG A 189 -14.86 -18.70 0.27
N LEU A 190 -14.06 -17.70 0.64
CA LEU A 190 -14.52 -16.55 1.43
C LEU A 190 -15.66 -15.80 0.72
N ILE A 191 -15.50 -15.49 -0.57
CA ILE A 191 -16.53 -14.81 -1.38
C ILE A 191 -17.79 -15.68 -1.49
N CYS A 192 -17.66 -16.98 -1.76
CA CYS A 192 -18.78 -17.90 -1.90
C CYS A 192 -19.52 -18.10 -0.57
N GLN A 193 -18.81 -18.24 0.55
CA GLN A 193 -19.39 -18.38 1.89
C GLN A 193 -20.21 -17.14 2.28
N LYS A 194 -19.67 -15.94 2.06
CA LYS A 194 -20.37 -14.68 2.35
C LYS A 194 -21.53 -14.40 1.39
N ARG A 195 -21.40 -14.74 0.09
CA ARG A 195 -22.52 -14.68 -0.87
C ARG A 195 -23.65 -15.65 -0.49
N CYS A 196 -23.33 -16.86 -0.03
CA CYS A 196 -24.33 -17.79 0.50
C CYS A 196 -25.01 -17.26 1.77
N GLN A 197 -24.27 -16.67 2.71
CA GLN A 197 -24.85 -16.08 3.93
C GLN A 197 -25.77 -14.89 3.63
N LYS A 198 -25.39 -13.97 2.74
CA LYS A 198 -26.27 -12.86 2.29
C LYS A 198 -27.52 -13.37 1.56
N SER A 199 -27.39 -14.40 0.73
CA SER A 199 -28.53 -15.04 0.03
C SER A 199 -29.49 -15.73 1.00
N ILE A 200 -29.00 -16.37 2.07
CA ILE A 200 -29.82 -17.03 3.09
C ILE A 200 -30.50 -16.00 4.00
N GLY A 201 -29.81 -14.91 4.36
CA GLY A 201 -30.40 -13.81 5.14
C GLY A 201 -31.56 -13.11 4.43
N HIS A 202 -31.44 -12.91 3.11
CA HIS A 202 -32.54 -12.39 2.28
C HIS A 202 -33.70 -13.39 2.12
N PHE A 203 -33.42 -14.70 2.18
CA PHE A 203 -34.46 -15.74 2.08
C PHE A 203 -35.25 -15.90 3.39
N LEU A 204 -34.62 -15.67 4.55
CA LEU A 204 -35.27 -15.74 5.87
C LEU A 204 -36.12 -14.50 6.19
N GLN A 205 -35.86 -13.34 5.58
CA GLN A 205 -36.73 -12.17 5.67
C GLN A 205 -38.00 -12.27 4.82
N PHE A 206 -38.10 -13.25 3.92
CA PHE A 206 -39.31 -13.54 3.15
C PHE A 206 -40.26 -14.55 3.82
N PHE A 207 -39.87 -15.12 4.96
CA PHE A 207 -40.64 -16.13 5.71
C PHE A 207 -40.99 -15.72 7.16
N GLN A 208 -40.91 -14.43 7.50
CA GLN A 208 -41.51 -13.83 8.71
C GLN A 208 -42.49 -12.72 8.31
#